data_AF-A0A1G3HQW8-F1
#
_entry.id   AF-A0A1G3HQW8-F1
#
_cell.length_a   1.000
_cell.length_b   1.000
_cell.length_c   1.000
_cell.angle_alpha   90.00
_cell.angle_beta   90.00
_cell.angle_gamma   90.00
#
_symmetry.space_group_name_H-M   'P 1'
#
loop_
_entity.id
_entity.type
_entity.pdbx_description
1 polymer ?
#
loop_
_entity_poly.entity_id
_entity_poly.type
_entity_poly.pdbx_seq_one_letter_code
_entity_poly.pdbx_strand_id
1 'polypeptide(L)'
;MRVTNVLLVVLGLALGLALAVAVLLTVGEAKLLPAIQTIGSIATAFAAIVAFAVYLSTVRRHQQEDSRKASAIYMGEALSVLEKAYETLIQQGDNPPANSRLLWLSTARMIVRFQKLREKVTDPDHTKVVDENEENIRLKFSILLRRNSANFTREYFCAGNNQYDGDNIHRKSMAVIFGFSRWREDIPDPLDPIDDIELFASGALPIDQFGAKSYLEDFPEYWAKVQTRKDSHLV
;
A
#
# COMPACT_ATOMS: atom_id res chain seq x y z
N MET A 1 12.17 -16.94 -11.64
CA MET A 1 12.63 -18.20 -11.02
C MET A 1 13.66 -17.84 -9.96
N ARG A 2 13.42 -18.10 -8.67
CA ARG A 2 14.42 -17.80 -7.63
C ARG A 2 15.66 -18.68 -7.86
N VAL A 3 16.84 -18.09 -7.70
CA VAL A 3 18.17 -18.70 -7.90
C VAL A 3 18.29 -20.07 -7.22
N THR A 4 17.61 -20.26 -6.08
CA THR A 4 17.56 -21.52 -5.33
C THR A 4 16.95 -22.70 -6.09
N ASN A 5 15.94 -22.49 -6.94
CA ASN A 5 15.34 -23.57 -7.72
C ASN A 5 16.23 -23.99 -8.89
N VAL A 6 16.91 -23.03 -9.51
CA VAL A 6 17.92 -23.32 -10.54
C VAL A 6 19.09 -24.07 -9.91
N LEU A 7 19.54 -23.65 -8.73
CA LEU A 7 20.62 -24.29 -8.00
C LEU A 7 20.28 -25.75 -7.65
N LEU A 8 19.08 -26.04 -7.16
CA LEU A 8 18.62 -27.40 -6.84
C LEU A 8 18.57 -28.31 -8.07
N VAL A 9 18.11 -27.79 -9.22
CA VAL A 9 18.08 -28.55 -10.47
C VAL A 9 19.51 -28.83 -10.97
N VAL A 10 20.38 -27.82 -10.93
CA VAL A 10 21.80 -27.96 -11.33
C VAL A 10 22.54 -28.92 -10.40
N LEU A 11 22.32 -28.84 -9.09
CA LEU A 11 22.92 -29.75 -8.11
C LEU A 11 22.44 -31.19 -8.33
N GLY A 12 21.15 -31.39 -8.59
CA GLY A 12 20.57 -32.71 -8.87
C GLY A 12 21.14 -33.34 -10.13
N LEU A 13 21.31 -32.56 -11.20
CA LEU A 13 21.96 -33.01 -12.43
C LEU A 13 23.44 -33.34 -12.20
N ALA A 14 24.18 -32.48 -11.49
CA ALA A 14 25.59 -32.70 -11.19
C ALA A 14 25.81 -33.95 -10.33
N LEU A 15 24.96 -34.19 -9.31
CA LEU A 15 25.04 -35.37 -8.46
C LEU A 15 24.72 -36.65 -9.24
N GLY A 16 23.67 -36.62 -10.08
CA GLY A 16 23.29 -37.76 -10.92
C GLY A 16 24.39 -38.13 -11.93
N LEU A 17 25.04 -37.13 -12.53
CA LEU A 17 26.15 -37.34 -13.46
C LEU A 17 27.39 -37.91 -12.74
N ALA A 18 27.72 -37.37 -11.57
CA ALA A 18 28.85 -37.84 -10.76
C ALA A 18 28.65 -39.31 -10.31
N LEU A 19 27.44 -39.69 -9.92
CA LEU A 19 27.11 -41.06 -9.52
C LEU A 19 27.17 -42.03 -10.71
N ALA A 20 26.68 -41.62 -11.88
CA ALA A 20 26.78 -42.43 -13.09
C ALA A 20 28.24 -42.68 -13.51
N VAL A 21 29.09 -41.65 -13.43
CA VAL A 21 30.53 -41.76 -13.71
C VAL A 21 31.24 -42.65 -12.69
N ALA A 22 30.91 -42.54 -11.40
CA ALA A 22 31.50 -43.38 -10.35
C ALA A 22 31.16 -44.88 -10.51
N VAL A 23 29.94 -45.20 -10.96
CA VAL A 23 29.53 -46.59 -11.23
C VAL A 23 30.23 -47.13 -12.48
N LEU A 24 30.39 -46.33 -13.54
CA LEU A 24 31.12 -46.72 -14.74
C LEU A 24 32.61 -47.03 -14.47
N LEU A 25 33.24 -46.29 -13.54
CA LEU A 25 34.65 -46.49 -13.19
C LEU A 25 34.92 -47.73 -12.30
N THR A 26 33.90 -48.28 -11.64
CA THR A 26 34.07 -49.35 -10.64
C THR A 26 33.64 -50.74 -11.14
N VAL A 27 33.04 -50.84 -12.33
CA VAL A 27 32.44 -52.09 -12.84
C VAL A 27 33.24 -52.63 -14.03
N GLY A 28 33.93 -53.76 -13.84
CA GLY A 28 34.56 -54.51 -14.94
C GLY A 28 33.56 -55.21 -15.88
N GLU A 29 34.01 -55.59 -17.09
CA GLU A 29 33.18 -56.03 -18.24
C GLU A 29 32.10 -57.10 -17.93
N ALA A 30 32.30 -57.94 -16.90
CA ALA A 30 31.37 -59.02 -16.54
C ALA A 30 30.11 -58.59 -15.74
N LYS A 31 29.97 -57.31 -15.34
CA LYS A 31 28.85 -56.82 -14.49
C LYS A 31 28.11 -55.60 -15.05
N LEU A 32 28.22 -55.35 -16.36
CA LEU A 32 27.62 -54.19 -17.04
C LEU A 32 26.08 -54.12 -16.96
N LEU A 33 25.37 -55.23 -17.17
CA LEU A 33 23.90 -55.29 -17.15
C LEU A 33 23.28 -54.84 -15.80
N PRO A 34 23.66 -55.40 -14.64
CA PRO A 34 23.12 -54.95 -13.36
C PRO A 34 23.54 -53.52 -13.00
N ALA A 35 24.73 -53.05 -13.45
CA ALA A 35 25.16 -51.67 -13.25
C ALA A 35 24.26 -50.67 -14.01
N ILE A 36 23.93 -50.96 -15.27
CA ILE A 36 23.01 -50.14 -16.08
C ILE A 36 21.62 -50.06 -15.43
N GLN A 37 21.10 -51.20 -14.94
CA GLN A 37 19.80 -51.24 -14.27
C GLN A 37 19.80 -50.39 -12.98
N THR A 38 20.87 -50.46 -12.20
CA THR A 38 21.02 -49.69 -10.95
C THR A 38 21.11 -48.19 -11.22
N ILE A 39 21.87 -47.77 -12.25
CA ILE A 39 21.94 -46.36 -12.69
C ILE A 39 20.56 -45.88 -13.14
N GLY A 40 19.82 -46.69 -13.90
CA GLY A 40 18.47 -46.35 -14.36
C GLY A 40 17.47 -46.14 -13.20
N SER A 41 17.52 -46.98 -12.17
CA SER A 41 16.69 -46.83 -10.97
C SER A 41 17.05 -45.56 -10.18
N ILE A 42 18.34 -45.27 -10.02
CA ILE A 42 18.81 -44.06 -9.33
C ILE A 42 18.39 -42.81 -10.11
N ALA A 43 18.60 -42.78 -11.42
CA ALA A 43 18.20 -41.67 -12.29
C ALA A 43 16.69 -41.42 -12.22
N THR A 44 15.88 -42.48 -12.22
CA THR A 44 14.42 -42.38 -12.05
C THR A 44 14.04 -41.81 -10.68
N ALA A 45 14.71 -42.23 -9.60
CA ALA A 45 14.47 -41.69 -8.27
C ALA A 45 14.80 -40.20 -8.16
N PHE A 46 15.92 -39.76 -8.74
CA PHE A 46 16.28 -38.34 -8.79
C PHE A 46 15.29 -37.53 -9.64
N ALA A 47 14.88 -38.04 -10.79
CA ALA A 47 13.87 -37.40 -11.63
C ALA A 47 12.54 -37.21 -10.87
N ALA A 48 12.13 -38.22 -10.10
CA ALA A 48 10.93 -38.15 -9.27
C ALA A 48 11.04 -37.07 -8.17
N ILE A 49 12.20 -36.95 -7.51
CA ILE A 49 12.43 -35.90 -6.49
C ILE A 49 12.38 -34.51 -7.10
N VAL A 50 13.04 -34.30 -8.24
CA VAL A 50 13.03 -33.02 -8.94
C VAL A 50 11.61 -32.67 -9.41
N ALA A 51 10.89 -33.62 -10.01
CA ALA A 51 9.50 -33.42 -10.42
C ALA A 51 8.60 -33.06 -9.23
N PHE A 52 8.76 -33.73 -8.09
CA PHE A 52 8.02 -33.42 -6.87
C PHE A 52 8.36 -32.02 -6.31
N ALA A 53 9.64 -31.62 -6.32
CA ALA A 53 10.07 -30.29 -5.89
C ALA A 53 9.52 -29.19 -6.81
N VAL A 54 9.53 -29.41 -8.13
CA VAL A 54 8.92 -28.50 -9.11
C VAL A 54 7.41 -28.41 -8.91
N TYR A 55 6.74 -29.54 -8.67
CA TYR A 55 5.30 -29.56 -8.36
C TYR A 55 4.98 -28.73 -7.12
N LEU A 56 5.69 -28.93 -6.00
CA LEU A 56 5.50 -28.13 -4.79
C LEU A 56 5.76 -26.64 -5.02
N SER A 57 6.82 -26.29 -5.76
CA SER A 57 7.10 -24.90 -6.12
C SER A 57 6.00 -24.29 -6.98
N THR A 58 5.40 -25.07 -7.87
CA THR A 58 4.34 -24.63 -8.78
C THR A 58 3.05 -24.38 -8.00
N VAL A 59 2.68 -25.30 -7.11
CA VAL A 59 1.52 -25.15 -6.23
C VAL A 59 1.65 -23.91 -5.34
N ARG A 60 2.82 -23.70 -4.70
CA ARG A 60 3.08 -22.51 -3.89
C ARG A 60 2.98 -21.22 -4.71
N ARG A 61 3.51 -21.22 -5.94
CA ARG A 61 3.42 -20.05 -6.82
C ARG A 61 1.97 -19.75 -7.19
N HIS A 62 1.17 -20.76 -7.51
CA HIS A 62 -0.25 -20.55 -7.81
C HIS A 62 -1.02 -19.98 -6.61
N GLN A 63 -0.78 -20.51 -5.41
CA GLN A 63 -1.40 -19.94 -4.20
C GLN A 63 -1.01 -18.48 -3.97
N GLN A 64 0.26 -18.13 -4.18
CA GLN A 64 0.73 -16.73 -4.08
C GLN A 64 0.08 -15.85 -5.15
N GLU A 65 0.07 -16.29 -6.41
CA GLU A 65 -0.56 -15.57 -7.51
C GLU A 65 -2.06 -15.36 -7.28
N ASP A 66 -2.78 -16.38 -6.79
CA ASP A 66 -4.21 -16.30 -6.51
C ASP A 66 -4.50 -15.37 -5.35
N SER A 67 -3.71 -15.42 -4.27
CA SER A 67 -3.82 -14.48 -3.14
C SER A 67 -3.58 -13.03 -3.58
N ARG A 68 -2.57 -12.81 -4.42
CA ARG A 68 -2.24 -11.49 -4.95
C ARG A 68 -3.32 -10.97 -5.89
N LYS A 69 -3.88 -11.82 -6.76
CA LYS A 69 -5.02 -11.48 -7.62
C LYS A 69 -6.26 -11.12 -6.81
N ALA A 70 -6.59 -11.91 -5.78
CA ALA A 70 -7.70 -11.61 -4.89
C ALA A 70 -7.50 -10.26 -4.19
N SER A 71 -6.29 -10.00 -3.68
CA SER A 71 -5.94 -8.70 -3.10
C SER A 71 -6.07 -7.55 -4.10
N ALA A 72 -5.69 -7.73 -5.36
CA ALA A 72 -5.79 -6.70 -6.40
C ALA A 72 -7.25 -6.35 -6.71
N ILE A 73 -8.15 -7.34 -6.72
CA ILE A 73 -9.60 -7.13 -6.90
C ILE A 73 -10.17 -6.29 -5.75
N TYR A 74 -9.84 -6.63 -4.50
CA TYR A 74 -10.28 -5.86 -3.34
C TYR A 74 -9.72 -4.45 -3.32
N MET A 75 -8.46 -4.27 -3.70
CA MET A 75 -7.84 -2.95 -3.84
C MET A 75 -8.62 -2.11 -4.86
N GLY A 76 -8.85 -2.62 -6.07
CA GLY A 76 -9.57 -1.88 -7.12
C GLY A 76 -10.99 -1.46 -6.70
N GLU A 77 -11.72 -2.38 -6.06
CA GLU A 77 -13.06 -2.08 -5.53
C GLU A 77 -13.03 -1.07 -4.39
N ALA A 78 -12.05 -1.19 -3.46
CA ALA A 78 -11.88 -0.25 -2.36
C ALA A 78 -11.66 1.18 -2.86
N LEU A 79 -10.71 1.35 -3.79
CA LEU A 79 -10.39 2.65 -4.39
C LEU A 79 -11.60 3.23 -5.11
N SER A 80 -12.29 2.43 -5.94
CA SER A 80 -13.48 2.89 -6.66
C SER A 80 -14.61 3.33 -5.72
N VAL A 81 -14.86 2.58 -4.64
CA VAL A 81 -15.87 2.95 -3.65
C VAL A 81 -15.50 4.25 -2.93
N LEU A 82 -14.22 4.43 -2.61
CA LEU A 82 -13.74 5.62 -1.91
C LEU A 82 -13.83 6.88 -2.78
N GLU A 83 -13.42 6.81 -4.04
CA GLU A 83 -13.54 7.89 -5.01
C GLU A 83 -15.00 8.31 -5.20
N LYS A 84 -15.87 7.32 -5.47
CA LYS A 84 -17.30 7.58 -5.62
C LYS A 84 -17.93 8.17 -4.36
N ALA A 85 -17.39 7.87 -3.16
CA ALA A 85 -17.90 8.43 -1.91
C ALA A 85 -17.70 9.95 -1.88
N TYR A 86 -16.51 10.41 -2.31
CA TYR A 86 -16.20 11.83 -2.42
C TYR A 86 -17.06 12.49 -3.51
N GLU A 87 -17.12 11.88 -4.71
CA GLU A 87 -17.94 12.38 -5.82
C GLU A 87 -19.42 12.50 -5.47
N THR A 88 -19.96 11.53 -4.73
CA THR A 88 -21.35 11.54 -4.26
C THR A 88 -21.62 12.70 -3.31
N LEU A 89 -20.64 13.10 -2.49
CA LEU A 89 -20.83 14.25 -1.60
C LEU A 89 -20.85 15.57 -2.37
N ILE A 90 -20.10 15.66 -3.47
CA ILE A 90 -19.95 16.89 -4.28
C ILE A 90 -20.83 16.92 -5.53
N GLN A 91 -21.79 15.98 -5.69
CA GLN A 91 -22.41 15.53 -6.95
C GLN A 91 -23.03 16.61 -7.89
N GLN A 92 -22.98 17.89 -7.54
CA GLN A 92 -23.47 19.01 -8.36
C GLN A 92 -22.47 20.20 -8.46
N GLY A 93 -21.20 20.03 -8.07
CA GLY A 93 -20.27 21.16 -7.95
C GLY A 93 -20.63 22.12 -6.81
N ASP A 94 -21.62 21.73 -6.00
CA ASP A 94 -22.11 22.47 -4.85
C ASP A 94 -20.99 22.60 -3.80
N ASN A 95 -20.66 23.85 -3.52
CA ASN A 95 -19.66 24.23 -2.54
C ASN A 95 -20.29 25.35 -1.69
N PRO A 96 -20.96 25.02 -0.57
CA PRO A 96 -20.89 23.77 0.20
C PRO A 96 -21.68 22.59 -0.40
N PRO A 97 -21.39 21.33 0.01
CA PRO A 97 -22.22 20.18 -0.34
C PRO A 97 -23.70 20.42 -0.06
N ALA A 98 -24.59 19.85 -0.88
CA ALA A 98 -26.03 20.00 -0.67
C ALA A 98 -26.47 19.48 0.71
N ASN A 99 -27.39 20.19 1.36
CA ASN A 99 -28.08 19.72 2.56
C ASN A 99 -29.06 18.60 2.18
N SER A 100 -28.51 17.40 1.96
CA SER A 100 -29.26 16.20 1.59
C SER A 100 -28.88 15.04 2.47
N ARG A 101 -29.82 14.60 3.31
CA ARG A 101 -29.65 13.40 4.15
C ARG A 101 -29.23 12.18 3.32
N LEU A 102 -29.77 12.03 2.11
CA LEU A 102 -29.48 10.90 1.24
C LEU A 102 -28.00 10.90 0.81
N LEU A 103 -27.47 12.05 0.39
CA LEU A 103 -26.07 12.17 -0.02
C LEU A 103 -25.13 11.88 1.16
N TRP A 104 -25.36 12.53 2.30
CA TRP A 104 -24.56 12.31 3.51
C TRP A 104 -24.57 10.86 3.97
N LEU A 105 -25.74 10.20 3.98
CA LEU A 105 -25.85 8.79 4.34
C LEU A 105 -25.15 7.87 3.33
N SER A 106 -25.28 8.15 2.04
CA SER A 106 -24.69 7.35 0.98
C SER A 106 -23.17 7.43 1.04
N THR A 107 -22.61 8.64 1.11
CA THR A 107 -21.18 8.86 1.30
C THR A 107 -20.65 8.16 2.54
N ALA A 108 -21.32 8.31 3.70
CA ALA A 108 -20.88 7.66 4.94
C ALA A 108 -20.90 6.12 4.83
N ARG A 109 -21.92 5.53 4.19
CA ARG A 109 -21.98 4.08 3.95
C ARG A 109 -20.87 3.60 3.04
N MET A 110 -20.50 4.40 2.04
CA MET A 110 -19.41 4.08 1.12
C MET A 110 -18.05 4.13 1.82
N ILE A 111 -17.80 5.12 2.68
CA ILE A 111 -16.60 5.17 3.53
C ILE A 111 -16.51 3.92 4.42
N VAL A 112 -17.60 3.54 5.09
CA VAL A 112 -17.62 2.32 5.93
C VAL A 112 -17.41 1.05 5.09
N ARG A 113 -17.94 1.00 3.86
CA ARG A 113 -17.72 -0.12 2.94
C ARG A 113 -16.26 -0.20 2.49
N PHE A 114 -15.66 0.95 2.17
CA PHE A 114 -14.25 1.06 1.84
C PHE A 114 -13.38 0.49 2.97
N GLN A 115 -13.63 0.86 4.24
CA GLN A 115 -12.88 0.33 5.39
C GLN A 115 -12.92 -1.21 5.44
N LYS A 116 -14.09 -1.81 5.21
CA LYS A 116 -14.25 -3.28 5.15
C LYS A 116 -13.58 -3.93 3.94
N LEU A 117 -13.43 -3.21 2.83
CA LEU A 117 -12.73 -3.72 1.64
C LEU A 117 -11.21 -3.63 1.84
N ARG A 118 -10.73 -2.54 2.45
CA ARG A 118 -9.33 -2.33 2.81
C ARG A 118 -8.81 -3.48 3.69
N GLU A 119 -9.58 -3.94 4.66
CA GLU A 119 -9.24 -5.09 5.51
C GLU A 119 -9.01 -6.41 4.73
N LYS A 120 -9.51 -6.51 3.49
CA LYS A 120 -9.33 -7.70 2.63
C LYS A 120 -8.16 -7.60 1.66
N VAL A 121 -7.48 -6.45 1.61
CA VAL A 121 -6.27 -6.24 0.83
C VAL A 121 -5.11 -6.80 1.64
N THR A 122 -4.54 -7.91 1.18
CA THR A 122 -3.53 -8.68 1.93
C THR A 122 -2.12 -8.57 1.36
N ASP A 123 -1.99 -8.17 0.09
CA ASP A 123 -0.69 -7.96 -0.52
C ASP A 123 -0.09 -6.64 -0.01
N PRO A 124 1.18 -6.62 0.45
CA PRO A 124 1.81 -5.44 1.02
C PRO A 124 1.88 -4.25 0.07
N ASP A 125 2.13 -4.49 -1.22
CA ASP A 125 2.26 -3.40 -2.20
C ASP A 125 0.88 -2.80 -2.49
N HIS A 126 -0.15 -3.65 -2.61
CA HIS A 126 -1.52 -3.17 -2.76
C HIS A 126 -1.99 -2.40 -1.52
N THR A 127 -1.59 -2.80 -0.32
CA THR A 127 -1.94 -2.09 0.92
C THR A 127 -1.38 -0.68 0.92
N LYS A 128 -0.12 -0.49 0.53
CA LYS A 128 0.50 0.84 0.39
C LYS A 128 -0.24 1.74 -0.59
N VAL A 129 -0.65 1.17 -1.74
CA VAL A 129 -1.43 1.91 -2.74
C VAL A 129 -2.78 2.36 -2.18
N VAL A 130 -3.46 1.49 -1.42
CA VAL A 130 -4.71 1.85 -0.74
C VAL A 130 -4.49 2.95 0.28
N ASP A 131 -3.45 2.84 1.11
CA ASP A 131 -3.16 3.82 2.16
C ASP A 131 -2.86 5.21 1.58
N GLU A 132 -2.07 5.29 0.51
CA GLU A 132 -1.77 6.56 -0.18
C GLU A 132 -3.03 7.22 -0.77
N ASN A 133 -3.87 6.42 -1.43
CA ASN A 133 -5.12 6.93 -2.00
C ASN A 133 -6.14 7.30 -0.92
N GLU A 134 -6.18 6.55 0.19
CA GLU A 134 -6.99 6.90 1.35
C GLU A 134 -6.63 8.28 1.88
N GLU A 135 -5.34 8.56 2.01
CA GLU A 135 -4.86 9.86 2.50
C GLU A 135 -5.15 10.99 1.50
N ASN A 136 -4.99 10.75 0.20
CA ASN A 136 -5.36 11.71 -0.83
C ASN A 136 -6.85 12.10 -0.73
N ILE A 137 -7.74 11.11 -0.64
CA ILE A 137 -9.18 11.36 -0.53
C ILE A 137 -9.53 12.00 0.81
N ARG A 138 -8.90 11.57 1.92
CA ARG A 138 -9.04 12.20 3.24
C ARG A 138 -8.71 13.69 3.18
N LEU A 139 -7.60 14.06 2.55
CA LEU A 139 -7.22 15.46 2.34
C LEU A 139 -8.29 16.22 1.56
N LYS A 140 -8.84 15.64 0.49
CA LYS A 140 -9.93 16.25 -0.28
C LYS A 140 -11.17 16.52 0.59
N PHE A 141 -11.58 15.54 1.41
CA PHE A 141 -12.65 15.74 2.39
C PHE A 141 -12.32 16.85 3.39
N SER A 142 -11.10 16.85 3.94
CA SER A 142 -10.64 17.86 4.91
C SER A 142 -10.70 19.27 4.33
N ILE A 143 -10.19 19.47 3.12
CA ILE A 143 -10.23 20.75 2.40
C ILE A 143 -11.68 21.18 2.16
N LEU A 144 -12.50 20.28 1.60
CA LEU A 144 -13.91 20.54 1.31
C LEU A 144 -14.66 20.99 2.58
N LEU A 145 -14.51 20.25 3.68
CA LEU A 145 -15.22 20.53 4.91
C LEU A 145 -14.70 21.81 5.59
N ARG A 146 -13.39 22.04 5.61
CA ARG A 146 -12.78 23.24 6.20
C ARG A 146 -13.17 24.51 5.45
N ARG A 147 -13.13 24.47 4.12
CA ARG A 147 -13.52 25.60 3.25
C ARG A 147 -14.97 26.03 3.47
N ASN A 148 -15.84 25.09 3.84
CA ASN A 148 -17.27 25.32 4.06
C ASN A 148 -17.68 25.40 5.53
N SER A 149 -16.73 25.49 6.45
CA SER A 149 -17.00 25.50 7.90
C SER A 149 -18.01 26.57 8.31
N ALA A 150 -17.97 27.77 7.72
CA ALA A 150 -18.93 28.84 7.98
C ALA A 150 -20.36 28.53 7.49
N ASN A 151 -20.52 27.68 6.47
CA ASN A 151 -21.81 27.32 5.90
C ASN A 151 -22.49 26.16 6.65
N PHE A 152 -21.74 25.41 7.43
CA PHE A 152 -22.23 24.27 8.22
C PHE A 152 -22.86 24.73 9.54
N THR A 153 -23.90 25.56 9.44
CA THR A 153 -24.66 26.05 10.60
C THR A 153 -25.62 24.99 11.13
N ARG A 154 -26.27 25.27 12.27
CA ARG A 154 -27.31 24.38 12.80
C ARG A 154 -28.44 24.18 11.79
N GLU A 155 -28.83 25.24 11.11
CA GLU A 155 -29.88 25.25 10.09
C GLU A 155 -29.52 24.38 8.89
N TYR A 156 -28.22 24.29 8.55
CA TYR A 156 -27.73 23.37 7.52
C TYR A 156 -27.92 21.90 7.91
N PHE A 157 -27.80 21.51 9.19
CA PHE A 157 -27.98 20.11 9.57
C PHE A 157 -29.41 19.77 10.00
N CYS A 158 -30.16 20.78 10.45
CA CYS A 158 -31.49 20.65 11.02
C CYS A 158 -32.40 21.76 10.47
N ALA A 159 -32.95 21.56 9.27
CA ALA A 159 -33.87 22.52 8.69
C ALA A 159 -35.16 22.60 9.54
N GLY A 160 -35.61 23.82 9.88
CA GLY A 160 -36.89 24.02 10.56
C GLY A 160 -36.93 23.75 12.08
N ASN A 161 -35.78 23.64 12.77
CA ASN A 161 -35.68 23.46 14.22
C ASN A 161 -36.38 22.21 14.82
N ASN A 162 -36.94 21.32 13.98
CA ASN A 162 -37.49 20.04 14.43
C ASN A 162 -36.42 18.95 14.34
N GLN A 163 -35.82 18.59 15.47
CA GLN A 163 -34.78 17.55 15.54
C GLN A 163 -35.24 16.15 15.10
N TYR A 164 -36.55 15.89 15.10
CA TYR A 164 -37.14 14.60 14.73
C TYR A 164 -37.54 14.51 13.26
N ASP A 165 -37.25 15.56 12.48
CA ASP A 165 -37.50 15.52 11.04
C ASP A 165 -36.63 14.44 10.38
N GLY A 166 -37.29 13.62 9.56
CA GLY A 166 -36.65 12.57 8.78
C GLY A 166 -35.75 13.13 7.68
N ASP A 167 -35.86 14.39 7.32
CA ASP A 167 -35.01 14.99 6.29
C ASP A 167 -33.72 15.60 6.83
N ASN A 168 -33.58 15.69 8.16
CA ASN A 168 -32.35 16.14 8.80
C ASN A 168 -31.15 15.24 8.48
N ILE A 169 -29.97 15.86 8.38
CA ILE A 169 -28.74 15.11 8.17
C ILE A 169 -28.53 14.15 9.35
N HIS A 170 -28.27 12.89 9.02
CA HIS A 170 -28.19 11.85 10.03
C HIS A 170 -26.90 11.96 10.87
N ARG A 171 -27.02 11.95 12.20
CA ARG A 171 -25.88 12.10 13.13
C ARG A 171 -24.70 11.16 12.83
N LYS A 172 -24.98 9.88 12.52
CA LYS A 172 -23.92 8.90 12.22
C LYS A 172 -23.17 9.23 10.92
N SER A 173 -23.85 9.77 9.90
CA SER A 173 -23.15 10.12 8.66
C SER A 173 -22.21 11.30 8.87
N MET A 174 -22.63 12.29 9.67
CA MET A 174 -21.73 13.39 10.08
C MET A 174 -20.50 12.84 10.80
N ALA A 175 -20.70 12.01 11.82
CA ALA A 175 -19.60 11.45 12.60
C ALA A 175 -18.60 10.66 11.72
N VAL A 176 -19.10 9.85 10.77
CA VAL A 176 -18.25 9.10 9.85
C VAL A 176 -17.48 10.03 8.91
N ILE A 177 -18.14 11.01 8.28
CA ILE A 177 -17.51 11.90 7.29
C ILE A 177 -16.50 12.83 7.96
N PHE A 178 -16.87 13.48 9.06
CA PHE A 178 -15.94 14.34 9.81
C PHE A 178 -14.81 13.53 10.43
N GLY A 179 -15.10 12.35 11.00
CA GLY A 179 -14.08 11.46 11.53
C GLY A 179 -13.10 10.99 10.46
N PHE A 180 -13.61 10.63 9.27
CA PHE A 180 -12.78 10.25 8.13
C PHE A 180 -11.90 11.41 7.64
N SER A 181 -12.37 12.67 7.68
CA SER A 181 -11.59 13.81 7.19
C SER A 181 -10.40 14.22 8.06
N ARG A 182 -10.31 13.72 9.30
CA ARG A 182 -9.24 14.07 10.23
C ARG A 182 -8.00 13.22 9.98
N TRP A 183 -6.82 13.81 10.20
CA TRP A 183 -5.57 13.07 10.27
C TRP A 183 -5.65 11.97 11.32
N ARG A 184 -5.01 10.85 11.01
CA ARG A 184 -4.93 9.68 11.88
C ARG A 184 -3.76 9.85 12.84
N GLU A 185 -4.06 10.20 14.08
CA GLU A 185 -3.06 10.37 15.15
C GLU A 185 -2.27 9.08 15.45
N ASP A 186 -2.78 7.92 15.00
CA ASP A 186 -2.13 6.62 15.14
C ASP A 186 -1.10 6.30 14.05
N ILE A 187 -0.98 7.14 13.02
CA ILE A 187 -0.01 6.98 11.93
C ILE A 187 1.11 8.02 12.09
N PRO A 188 2.39 7.60 12.14
CA PRO A 188 3.52 8.53 12.19
C PRO A 188 3.57 9.36 10.91
N ASP A 189 3.89 10.65 11.03
CA ASP A 189 3.97 11.53 9.87
C ASP A 189 5.18 11.11 9.03
N PRO A 190 5.04 10.86 7.71
CA PRO A 190 6.16 10.59 6.83
C PRO A 190 7.23 11.71 6.82
N LEU A 191 6.89 12.91 7.29
CA LEU A 191 7.80 14.04 7.45
C LEU A 191 8.62 13.99 8.75
N ASP A 192 8.19 13.25 9.79
CA ASP A 192 8.90 13.14 11.07
C ASP A 192 10.38 12.72 10.96
N PRO A 193 10.78 11.76 10.10
CA PRO A 193 12.19 11.36 9.98
C PRO A 193 13.02 12.28 9.09
N ILE A 194 12.45 13.33 8.49
CA ILE A 194 13.16 14.21 7.55
C ILE A 194 14.04 15.21 8.32
N ASP A 195 15.34 15.25 8.01
CA ASP A 195 16.25 16.31 8.46
C ASP A 195 16.00 17.57 7.62
N ASP A 196 15.02 18.35 8.05
CA ASP A 196 14.61 19.60 7.42
C ASP A 196 15.73 20.67 7.46
N ILE A 197 16.55 20.68 8.51
CA ILE A 197 17.72 21.56 8.65
C ILE A 197 18.72 21.28 7.52
N GLU A 198 19.03 20.01 7.27
CA GLU A 198 19.93 19.61 6.17
C GLU A 198 19.35 19.97 4.81
N LEU A 199 18.05 19.75 4.59
CA LEU A 199 17.40 20.13 3.34
C LEU A 199 17.50 21.63 3.07
N PHE A 200 17.20 22.48 4.05
CA PHE A 200 17.34 23.92 3.87
C PHE A 200 18.81 24.36 3.72
N ALA A 201 19.75 23.72 4.42
CA ALA A 201 21.18 23.99 4.28
C ALA A 201 21.69 23.66 2.87
N SER A 202 21.19 22.58 2.26
CA SER A 202 21.49 22.16 0.89
C SER A 202 20.82 23.01 -0.20
N GLY A 203 19.97 23.98 0.18
CA GLY A 203 19.31 24.89 -0.75
C GLY A 203 17.90 24.50 -1.16
N ALA A 204 17.15 23.75 -0.33
CA ALA A 204 15.74 23.44 -0.60
C ALA A 204 14.82 24.67 -0.72
N LEU A 205 15.25 25.85 -0.27
CA LEU A 205 14.50 27.10 -0.42
C LEU A 205 14.88 27.80 -1.74
N PRO A 206 13.97 27.92 -2.72
CA PRO A 206 14.23 28.67 -3.93
C PRO A 206 14.47 30.16 -3.63
N ILE A 207 15.33 30.79 -4.43
CA ILE A 207 15.81 32.17 -4.22
C ILE A 207 14.67 33.21 -4.27
N ASP A 208 13.54 32.88 -4.90
CA ASP A 208 12.39 33.75 -5.13
C ASP A 208 11.26 33.62 -4.08
N GLN A 209 11.40 32.73 -3.09
CA GLN A 209 10.36 32.49 -2.07
C GLN A 209 10.57 33.35 -0.82
N PHE A 210 10.50 34.68 -0.98
CA PHE A 210 10.72 35.65 0.10
C PHE A 210 9.83 35.41 1.33
N GLY A 211 8.56 35.06 1.12
CA GLY A 211 7.62 34.80 2.23
C GLY A 211 8.01 33.58 3.08
N ALA A 212 8.50 32.51 2.44
CA ALA A 212 8.97 31.33 3.17
C ALA A 212 10.27 31.61 3.93
N LYS A 213 11.17 32.42 3.36
CA LYS A 213 12.36 32.90 4.07
C LYS A 213 11.97 33.73 5.30
N SER A 214 11.09 34.70 5.14
CA SER A 214 10.63 35.54 6.26
C SER A 214 9.94 34.72 7.35
N TYR A 215 9.15 33.71 6.98
CA TYR A 215 8.56 32.78 7.95
C TYR A 215 9.63 31.99 8.73
N LEU A 216 10.69 31.51 8.08
CA LEU A 216 11.78 30.81 8.77
C LEU A 216 12.58 31.73 9.70
N GLU A 217 12.69 33.02 9.36
CA GLU A 217 13.33 34.05 10.21
C GLU A 217 12.54 34.29 11.51
N ASP A 218 11.24 34.00 11.54
CA ASP A 218 10.42 34.02 12.78
C ASP A 218 10.84 32.93 13.79
N PHE A 219 11.65 31.94 13.36
CA PHE A 219 12.21 30.87 14.21
C PHE A 219 13.74 31.03 14.32
N PRO A 220 14.25 32.02 15.08
CA PRO A 220 15.66 32.40 15.05
C PRO A 220 16.61 31.27 15.47
N GLU A 221 16.24 30.46 16.48
CA GLU A 221 17.05 29.32 16.92
C GLU A 221 17.13 28.21 15.87
N TYR A 222 16.04 27.98 15.14
CA TYR A 222 15.99 27.00 14.06
C TYR A 222 16.81 27.49 12.86
N TRP A 223 16.59 28.74 12.44
CA TRP A 223 17.27 29.31 11.29
C TRP A 223 18.79 29.44 11.49
N ALA A 224 19.24 29.73 12.71
CA ALA A 224 20.66 29.71 13.06
C ALA A 224 21.31 28.33 12.83
N LYS A 225 20.61 27.23 13.14
CA LYS A 225 21.09 25.86 12.89
C LYS A 225 21.24 25.59 11.39
N VAL A 226 20.29 26.06 10.59
CA VAL A 226 20.34 25.96 9.12
C VAL A 226 21.56 26.69 8.55
N GLN A 227 21.80 27.95 8.97
CA GLN A 227 22.96 28.72 8.50
C GLN A 227 24.29 28.07 8.92
N THR A 228 24.40 27.61 10.16
CA THR A 228 25.60 26.92 10.64
C THR A 228 25.91 25.67 9.83
N ARG A 229 24.89 24.87 9.52
CA ARG A 229 25.04 23.67 8.68
C ARG A 229 25.44 24.05 7.26
N LYS A 230 24.84 25.10 6.70
CA LYS A 230 25.17 25.61 5.36
C LYS A 230 26.62 26.07 5.25
N ASP A 231 27.12 26.79 6.24
CA ASP A 231 28.53 27.24 6.28
C ASP A 231 29.50 26.05 6.36
N SER A 232 29.09 24.95 7.01
CA SER A 232 29.88 23.72 7.09
C SER A 232 30.03 22.99 5.74
N HIS A 233 29.14 23.23 4.77
CA HIS A 233 29.22 22.67 3.41
C HIS A 233 30.11 23.49 2.46
N LEU A 234 30.50 24.70 2.85
CA LEU A 234 31.33 25.61 2.06
C LEU A 234 32.83 25.55 2.42
N VAL A 235 33.18 24.79 3.46
CA VAL A 235 34.55 24.53 3.94
C VAL A 235 35.03 23.18 3.42
#